data_AF-A0A917AMW8-F1
#
_entry.id   AF-A0A917AMW8-F1
#
_cell.length_a   1.000
_cell.length_b   1.000
_cell.length_c   1.000
_cell.angle_alpha   90.00
_cell.angle_beta   90.00
_cell.angle_gamma   90.00
#
_symmetry.space_group_name_H-M   'P 1'
#
loop_
_entity.id
_entity.type
_entity.pdbx_description
1 polymer ?
#
loop_
_entity_poly.entity_id
_entity_poly.type
_entity_poly.pdbx_seq_one_letter_code
_entity_poly.pdbx_strand_id
1 'polypeptide(L)'
;MPVNPNKEVSIKISEALGEISIFIPDDYMDFINIKLTEEKFQHFSTLIRQYVIPVLEKHCDLEPSEISVYIEEALDYVIQENYEAIFLVDKTPKKSPSRKRTAILKGIHRSEGFQLWCEVYNEKGRRVVNQLFVEEVGNEIVYARFLGTLKWENENHIVIKSKKSSWTAEVHVE
;
A
#
# COMPACT_ATOMS: atom_id res chain seq x y z
N MET A 1 18.53 -9.83 15.67
CA MET A 1 18.79 -10.19 17.08
C MET A 1 17.59 -10.97 17.60
N PRO A 2 17.73 -11.89 18.59
CA PRO A 2 16.59 -12.69 19.02
C PRO A 2 15.55 -11.79 19.73
N VAL A 3 14.32 -11.85 19.22
CA VAL A 3 13.12 -11.29 19.84
C VAL A 3 13.05 -11.80 21.28
N ASN A 4 12.89 -10.92 22.26
CA ASN A 4 12.85 -11.32 23.67
C ASN A 4 11.52 -12.02 23.97
N PRO A 5 11.51 -13.35 24.21
CA PRO A 5 10.28 -14.11 24.43
C PRO A 5 9.56 -13.73 25.73
N ASN A 6 10.19 -12.93 26.60
CA ASN A 6 9.61 -12.47 27.88
C ASN A 6 8.93 -11.11 27.82
N LYS A 7 8.85 -10.44 26.65
CA LYS A 7 7.92 -9.31 26.52
C LYS A 7 6.55 -9.88 26.18
N GLU A 8 5.60 -9.74 27.10
CA GLU A 8 4.24 -10.23 26.90
C GLU A 8 3.56 -9.50 25.75
N VAL A 9 2.99 -10.27 24.82
CA VAL A 9 2.03 -9.75 23.83
C VAL A 9 0.80 -9.30 24.61
N SER A 10 0.42 -8.02 24.47
CA SER A 10 -0.85 -7.56 25.03
C SER A 10 -1.95 -7.68 23.98
N ILE A 11 -3.09 -8.22 24.39
CA ILE A 11 -4.24 -8.46 23.52
C ILE A 11 -5.42 -7.70 24.11
N LYS A 12 -6.13 -6.95 23.27
CA LYS A 12 -7.42 -6.34 23.63
C LYS A 12 -8.49 -6.89 22.70
N ILE A 13 -9.54 -7.45 23.29
CA ILE A 13 -10.67 -8.01 22.56
C ILE A 13 -11.88 -7.14 22.87
N SER A 14 -12.50 -6.59 21.83
CA SER A 14 -13.74 -5.85 21.92
C SER A 14 -14.85 -6.71 21.31
N GLU A 15 -15.48 -7.56 22.12
CA GLU A 15 -16.54 -8.47 21.67
C GLU A 15 -17.71 -7.70 21.02
N ALA A 16 -18.03 -6.51 21.53
CA ALA A 16 -19.08 -5.65 20.98
C ALA A 16 -18.78 -5.10 19.58
N LEU A 17 -17.50 -5.05 19.19
CA LEU A 17 -17.05 -4.55 17.89
C LEU A 17 -16.54 -5.66 16.97
N GLY A 18 -16.39 -6.89 17.47
CA GLY A 18 -15.72 -7.98 16.75
C GLY A 18 -14.24 -7.67 16.45
N GLU A 19 -13.59 -6.83 17.27
CA GLU A 19 -12.23 -6.36 17.04
C GLU A 19 -11.23 -7.04 17.98
N ILE A 20 -10.12 -7.53 17.40
CA ILE A 20 -8.96 -8.04 18.13
C ILE A 20 -7.78 -7.11 17.84
N SER A 21 -7.24 -6.47 18.88
CA SER A 21 -6.02 -5.68 18.81
C SER A 21 -4.86 -6.44 19.45
N ILE A 22 -3.79 -6.67 18.68
CA ILE A 22 -2.60 -7.40 19.10
C ILE A 22 -1.42 -6.41 19.15
N PHE A 23 -0.83 -6.23 20.33
CA PHE A 23 0.33 -5.36 20.50
C PHE A 23 1.59 -6.22 20.62
N ILE A 24 2.37 -6.23 19.54
CA ILE A 24 3.56 -7.06 19.39
C ILE A 24 4.76 -6.35 20.01
N PRO A 25 5.59 -7.05 20.81
CA PRO A 25 6.76 -6.47 21.46
C PRO A 25 7.98 -6.33 20.53
N ASP A 26 7.80 -5.67 19.39
CA ASP A 26 8.84 -5.46 18.38
C ASP A 26 9.54 -4.11 18.53
N ASP A 27 10.82 -4.03 18.10
CA ASP A 27 11.52 -2.76 17.98
C ASP A 27 11.34 -2.20 16.57
N TYR A 28 10.43 -1.24 16.45
CA TYR A 28 10.15 -0.60 15.18
C TYR A 28 11.37 0.13 14.57
N MET A 29 12.30 0.62 15.40
CA MET A 29 13.51 1.27 14.90
C MET A 29 14.45 0.26 14.25
N ASP A 30 14.55 -0.95 14.81
CA ASP A 30 15.32 -2.03 14.19
C ASP A 30 14.72 -2.42 12.84
N PHE A 31 13.39 -2.54 12.74
CA PHE A 31 12.70 -2.82 11.48
C PHE A 31 13.00 -1.79 10.40
N ILE A 32 12.96 -0.48 10.73
CA ILE A 32 13.28 0.60 9.79
C ILE A 32 14.72 0.47 9.26
N ASN A 33 15.66 0.03 10.11
CA ASN A 33 17.08 -0.05 9.78
C ASN A 33 17.46 -1.26 8.91
N ILE A 34 16.56 -2.24 8.75
CA ILE A 34 16.75 -3.34 7.80
C ILE A 34 16.77 -2.76 6.39
N LYS A 35 17.79 -3.10 5.59
CA LYS A 35 18.00 -2.46 4.28
C LYS A 35 17.32 -3.18 3.12
N LEU A 36 17.22 -4.51 3.22
CA LEU A 36 16.65 -5.35 2.17
C LEU A 36 15.17 -5.56 2.42
N THR A 37 14.36 -5.39 1.37
CA THR A 37 12.90 -5.56 1.46
C THR A 37 12.53 -7.00 1.81
N GLU A 38 13.28 -7.98 1.29
CA GLU A 38 13.11 -9.39 1.62
C GLU A 38 13.37 -9.65 3.11
N GLU A 39 14.43 -9.06 3.68
CA GLU A 39 14.75 -9.21 5.11
C GLU A 39 13.68 -8.56 5.99
N LYS A 40 13.15 -7.40 5.60
CA LYS A 40 12.01 -6.77 6.29
C LYS A 40 10.79 -7.66 6.26
N PHE A 41 10.50 -8.26 5.11
CA PHE A 41 9.37 -9.17 4.97
C PHE A 41 9.57 -10.45 5.79
N GLN A 42 10.78 -11.01 5.86
CA GLN A 42 11.08 -12.15 6.74
C GLN A 42 10.88 -11.79 8.21
N HIS A 43 11.30 -10.59 8.64
CA HIS A 43 11.03 -10.09 9.99
C HIS A 43 9.52 -9.97 10.25
N PHE A 44 8.79 -9.28 9.37
CA PHE A 44 7.34 -9.12 9.45
C PHE A 44 6.60 -10.47 9.52
N SER A 45 6.88 -11.39 8.59
CA SER A 45 6.23 -12.69 8.55
C SER A 45 6.57 -13.56 9.77
N THR A 46 7.77 -13.42 10.34
CA THR A 46 8.12 -14.04 11.63
C THR A 46 7.23 -13.53 12.75
N LEU A 47 6.99 -12.22 12.85
CA LEU A 47 6.11 -11.64 13.86
C LEU A 47 4.66 -12.12 13.69
N ILE A 48 4.16 -12.19 12.45
CA ILE A 48 2.82 -12.70 12.16
C ILE A 48 2.67 -14.15 12.64
N ARG A 49 3.61 -15.02 12.26
CA ARG A 49 3.59 -16.44 12.63
C ARG A 49 3.71 -16.66 14.14
N GLN A 50 4.55 -15.87 14.80
CA GLN A 50 4.80 -16.03 16.24
C GLN A 50 3.70 -15.45 17.11
N TYR A 51 3.07 -14.35 16.71
CA TYR A 51 2.21 -13.56 17.60
C TYR A 51 0.80 -13.35 17.10
N VAL A 52 0.56 -13.36 15.79
CA VAL A 52 -0.78 -13.13 15.24
C VAL A 52 -1.52 -14.45 15.08
N ILE A 53 -0.92 -15.45 14.43
CA ILE A 53 -1.55 -16.77 14.21
C ILE A 53 -2.09 -17.36 15.54
N PRO A 54 -1.29 -17.48 16.62
CA PRO A 54 -1.79 -18.12 17.85
C PRO A 54 -2.94 -17.37 18.53
N VAL A 55 -3.02 -16.05 18.33
CA VAL A 55 -4.10 -15.23 18.88
C VAL A 55 -5.37 -15.46 18.08
N LEU A 56 -5.29 -15.48 16.75
CA LEU A 56 -6.45 -15.75 15.91
C LEU A 56 -6.97 -17.18 16.12
N GLU A 57 -6.09 -18.19 16.19
CA GLU A 57 -6.47 -19.58 16.47
C GLU A 57 -7.23 -19.75 17.79
N LYS A 58 -6.98 -18.87 18.76
CA LYS A 58 -7.63 -18.92 20.08
C LYS A 58 -8.94 -18.13 20.13
N HIS A 59 -9.08 -17.09 19.32
CA HIS A 59 -10.12 -16.07 19.48
C HIS A 59 -11.04 -15.91 18.27
N CYS A 60 -10.76 -16.58 17.16
CA CYS A 60 -11.64 -16.62 15.99
C CYS A 60 -12.38 -17.96 15.92
N ASP A 61 -13.57 -17.94 15.33
CA ASP A 61 -14.43 -19.12 15.17
C ASP A 61 -14.02 -20.01 13.96
N LEU A 62 -12.88 -19.72 13.34
CA LEU A 62 -12.34 -20.51 12.22
C LEU A 62 -11.50 -21.66 12.75
N GLU A 63 -11.40 -22.75 11.98
CA GLU A 63 -10.52 -23.85 12.36
C GLU A 63 -9.05 -23.38 12.31
N PRO A 64 -8.20 -23.78 13.27
CA PRO A 64 -6.79 -23.34 13.30
C PRO A 64 -6.03 -23.60 11.99
N SER A 65 -6.33 -24.73 11.34
CA SER A 65 -5.78 -25.07 10.03
C SER A 65 -6.19 -24.10 8.93
N GLU A 66 -7.43 -23.60 8.94
CA GLU A 66 -7.91 -22.61 7.97
C GLU A 66 -7.23 -21.24 8.18
N ILE A 67 -7.09 -20.81 9.43
CA ILE A 67 -6.39 -19.56 9.79
C ILE A 67 -4.96 -19.57 9.27
N SER A 68 -4.23 -20.65 9.52
CA SER A 68 -2.86 -20.82 9.06
C SER A 68 -2.77 -20.77 7.54
N VAL A 69 -3.66 -21.46 6.82
CA VAL A 69 -3.68 -21.45 5.34
C VAL A 69 -3.93 -20.04 4.82
N TYR A 70 -4.95 -19.33 5.31
CA TYR A 70 -5.26 -17.98 4.84
C TYR A 70 -4.13 -16.98 5.10
N ILE A 71 -3.44 -17.11 6.23
CA ILE A 71 -2.33 -16.21 6.56
C ILE A 71 -1.11 -16.49 5.67
N GLU A 72 -0.75 -17.75 5.46
CA GLU A 72 0.38 -18.08 4.57
C GLU A 72 0.08 -17.67 3.12
N GLU A 73 -1.13 -17.88 2.63
CA GLU A 73 -1.56 -17.38 1.32
C GLU A 73 -1.46 -15.85 1.24
N ALA A 74 -1.92 -15.13 2.27
CA ALA A 74 -1.81 -13.67 2.34
C ALA A 74 -0.35 -13.19 2.36
N LEU A 75 0.55 -13.89 3.06
CA LEU A 75 1.98 -13.60 3.07
C LEU A 75 2.60 -13.84 1.69
N ASP A 76 2.23 -14.93 1.00
CA ASP A 76 2.68 -15.21 -0.36
C ASP A 76 2.23 -14.14 -1.35
N TYR A 77 1.02 -13.61 -1.21
CA TYR A 77 0.53 -12.49 -2.03
C TYR A 77 1.43 -11.25 -1.91
N VAL A 78 1.99 -10.96 -0.73
CA VAL A 78 2.93 -9.83 -0.56
C VAL A 78 4.18 -10.01 -1.43
N ILE A 79 4.69 -11.25 -1.52
CA ILE A 79 5.85 -11.57 -2.37
C ILE A 79 5.48 -11.45 -3.85
N GLN A 80 4.32 -11.98 -4.23
CA GLN A 80 3.82 -11.95 -5.62
C GLN A 80 3.62 -10.52 -6.14
N GLU A 81 3.19 -9.62 -5.26
CA GLU A 81 3.05 -8.18 -5.54
C GLU A 81 4.37 -7.39 -5.37
N ASN A 82 5.51 -8.08 -5.30
CA ASN A 82 6.84 -7.48 -5.16
C ASN A 82 6.96 -6.53 -3.95
N TYR A 83 6.27 -6.84 -2.86
CA TYR A 83 6.22 -6.03 -1.64
C TYR A 83 5.64 -4.62 -1.84
N GLU A 84 4.88 -4.40 -2.92
CA GLU A 84 4.25 -3.12 -3.23
C GLU A 84 2.72 -3.22 -3.15
N ALA A 85 2.10 -2.24 -2.49
CA ALA A 85 0.67 -2.01 -2.65
C ALA A 85 0.45 -0.96 -3.74
N ILE A 86 0.13 -1.43 -4.95
CA ILE A 86 -0.18 -0.58 -6.10
C ILE A 86 -1.69 -0.39 -6.20
N PHE A 87 -2.13 0.86 -6.28
CA PHE A 87 -3.56 1.17 -6.41
C PHE A 87 -3.83 2.33 -7.36
N LEU A 88 -4.99 2.27 -8.02
CA LEU A 88 -5.47 3.33 -8.90
C LEU A 88 -6.12 4.44 -8.08
N VAL A 89 -5.72 5.67 -8.36
CA VAL A 89 -6.28 6.86 -7.71
C VAL A 89 -7.43 7.41 -8.56
N ASP A 90 -8.48 7.87 -7.89
CA ASP A 90 -9.63 8.58 -8.48
C ASP A 90 -10.33 7.89 -9.65
N LYS A 91 -10.51 6.57 -9.53
CA LYS A 91 -11.20 5.76 -10.55
C LYS A 91 -10.59 5.93 -11.94
N THR A 92 -9.29 6.24 -12.02
CA THR A 92 -8.55 6.10 -13.28
C THR A 92 -8.51 4.63 -13.69
N PRO A 93 -8.39 4.29 -14.98
CA PRO A 93 -8.03 5.12 -16.14
C PRO A 93 -9.07 6.16 -16.59
N LYS A 94 -8.63 7.32 -17.10
CA LYS A 94 -9.49 8.35 -17.73
C LYS A 94 -9.03 8.66 -19.16
N LYS A 95 -9.98 8.69 -20.09
CA LYS A 95 -9.70 8.95 -21.51
C LYS A 95 -9.62 10.44 -21.82
N SER A 96 -8.76 10.81 -22.78
CA SER A 96 -8.71 12.17 -23.35
C SER A 96 -10.03 12.52 -24.06
N PRO A 97 -10.30 13.80 -24.37
CA PRO A 97 -11.50 14.22 -25.11
C PRO A 97 -11.73 13.44 -26.41
N SER A 98 -10.68 13.22 -27.20
CA SER A 98 -10.76 12.42 -28.43
C SER A 98 -10.80 10.91 -28.20
N ARG A 99 -10.58 10.46 -26.94
CA ARG A 99 -10.45 9.05 -26.52
C ARG A 99 -9.24 8.32 -27.11
N LYS A 100 -8.31 9.03 -27.77
CA LYS A 100 -7.07 8.48 -28.32
C LYS A 100 -5.97 8.25 -27.28
N ARG A 101 -6.14 8.81 -26.08
CA ARG A 101 -5.19 8.63 -24.97
C ARG A 101 -5.92 8.24 -23.70
N THR A 102 -5.24 7.50 -22.84
CA THR A 102 -5.73 7.07 -21.53
C THR A 102 -4.70 7.42 -20.47
N ALA A 103 -5.12 8.18 -19.45
CA ALA A 103 -4.28 8.55 -18.32
C ALA A 103 -4.63 7.71 -17.09
N ILE A 104 -3.61 7.25 -16.38
CA ILE A 104 -3.67 6.48 -15.15
C ILE A 104 -2.93 7.25 -14.06
N LEU A 105 -3.58 7.45 -12.92
CA LEU A 105 -2.94 7.97 -11.72
C LEU A 105 -2.79 6.79 -10.75
N LYS A 106 -1.55 6.41 -10.43
CA LYS A 106 -1.27 5.26 -9.57
C LYS A 106 -0.49 5.68 -8.32
N GLY A 107 -0.93 5.19 -7.18
CA GLY A 107 -0.19 5.21 -5.93
C GLY A 107 0.58 3.91 -5.80
N ILE A 108 1.82 4.00 -5.35
CA ILE A 108 2.64 2.83 -5.00
C ILE A 108 3.09 3.02 -3.56
N HIS A 109 2.60 2.16 -2.67
CA HIS A 109 2.97 2.14 -1.27
C HIS A 109 3.95 1.00 -1.02
N ARG A 110 5.05 1.31 -0.32
CA ARG A 110 6.09 0.37 0.12
C ARG A 110 6.42 0.65 1.58
N SER A 111 7.11 -0.29 2.22
CA SER A 111 7.58 -0.09 3.60
C SER A 111 8.54 1.11 3.72
N GLU A 112 9.26 1.43 2.65
CA GLU A 112 10.23 2.54 2.57
C GLU A 112 9.58 3.88 2.27
N GLY A 113 8.37 3.91 1.72
CA GLY A 113 7.83 5.15 1.16
C GLY A 113 6.60 4.98 0.29
N PHE A 114 6.14 6.11 -0.21
CA PHE A 114 5.02 6.22 -1.11
C PHE A 114 5.43 7.02 -2.35
N GLN A 115 4.93 6.59 -3.52
CA GLN A 115 5.09 7.32 -4.76
C GLN A 115 3.74 7.52 -5.46
N LEU A 116 3.53 8.72 -6.01
CA LEU A 116 2.39 9.02 -6.89
C LEU A 116 2.88 9.25 -8.31
N TRP A 117 2.39 8.44 -9.24
CA TRP A 117 2.78 8.49 -10.65
C TRP A 117 1.57 8.76 -11.55
N CYS A 118 1.79 9.51 -12.62
CA CYS A 118 0.85 9.58 -13.74
C CYS A 118 1.46 8.95 -14.99
N GLU A 119 0.72 8.03 -15.57
CA GLU A 119 1.07 7.38 -16.82
C GLU A 119 0.04 7.73 -17.89
N VAL A 120 0.49 7.96 -19.11
CA VAL A 120 -0.39 8.18 -20.26
C VAL A 120 -0.06 7.18 -21.33
N TYR A 121 -1.10 6.54 -21.88
CA TYR A 121 -1.02 5.54 -22.93
C TYR A 121 -1.74 6.05 -24.17
N ASN A 122 -1.19 5.78 -25.35
CA ASN A 122 -1.87 6.06 -26.62
C ASN A 122 -2.90 4.97 -26.98
N GLU A 123 -3.60 5.15 -28.10
CA GLU A 123 -4.62 4.23 -28.61
C GLU A 123 -4.11 2.80 -28.89
N LYS A 124 -2.80 2.64 -29.08
CA LYS A 124 -2.13 1.35 -29.29
C LYS A 124 -1.69 0.69 -27.98
N GLY A 125 -2.02 1.28 -26.82
CA GLY A 125 -1.60 0.79 -25.51
C GLY A 125 -0.12 1.04 -25.20
N ARG A 126 0.59 1.87 -25.99
CA ARG A 126 1.98 2.25 -25.68
C ARG A 126 1.99 3.41 -24.69
N ARG A 127 2.75 3.26 -23.61
CA ARG A 127 3.01 4.35 -22.65
C ARG A 127 3.81 5.46 -23.33
N VAL A 128 3.25 6.66 -23.36
CA VAL A 128 3.85 7.89 -23.92
C VAL A 128 4.28 8.88 -22.84
N VAL A 129 3.71 8.78 -21.62
CA VAL A 129 4.16 9.53 -20.44
C VAL A 129 4.28 8.59 -19.25
N ASN A 130 5.32 8.80 -18.44
CA ASN A 130 5.51 8.19 -17.13
C ASN A 130 6.16 9.22 -16.19
N GLN A 131 5.36 9.93 -15.41
CA GLN A 131 5.80 11.06 -14.60
C GLN A 131 5.56 10.81 -13.11
N LEU A 132 6.61 10.98 -12.32
CA LEU A 132 6.56 10.95 -10.86
C LEU A 132 6.19 12.33 -10.34
N PHE A 133 5.27 12.39 -9.39
CA PHE A 133 4.77 13.64 -8.82
C PHE A 133 5.10 13.83 -7.35
N VAL A 134 5.10 12.74 -6.60
CA VAL A 134 5.31 12.76 -5.15
C VAL A 134 6.15 11.58 -4.78
N GLU A 135 7.16 11.83 -3.95
CA GLU A 135 7.82 10.85 -3.11
C GLU A 135 7.63 11.30 -1.67
N GLU A 136 7.13 10.42 -0.82
CA GLU A 136 6.78 10.73 0.56
C GLU A 136 6.98 9.51 1.46
N VAL A 137 6.96 9.70 2.77
CA VAL A 137 6.88 8.59 3.73
C VAL A 137 5.67 7.68 3.47
N GLY A 138 5.84 6.37 3.69
CA GLY A 138 4.81 5.33 3.53
C GLY A 138 3.73 5.36 4.61
N ASN A 139 3.22 6.55 4.95
CA ASN A 139 2.17 6.75 5.94
C ASN A 139 0.94 7.34 5.25
N GLU A 140 -0.17 6.59 5.24
CA GLU A 140 -1.40 6.97 4.54
C GLU A 140 -1.96 8.31 5.01
N ILE A 141 -1.87 8.60 6.31
CA ILE A 141 -2.33 9.89 6.86
C ILE A 141 -1.55 11.05 6.23
N VAL A 142 -0.24 10.83 5.98
CA VAL A 142 0.65 11.83 5.39
C VAL A 142 0.40 11.95 3.88
N TYR A 143 0.53 10.86 3.11
CA TYR A 143 0.46 10.96 1.65
C TYR A 143 -0.97 11.14 1.12
N ALA A 144 -2.01 10.88 1.91
CA ALA A 144 -3.39 11.11 1.50
C ALA A 144 -3.67 12.57 1.10
N ARG A 145 -2.84 13.52 1.55
CA ARG A 145 -2.91 14.93 1.14
C ARG A 145 -2.57 15.16 -0.35
N PHE A 146 -1.93 14.21 -1.01
CA PHE A 146 -1.58 14.29 -2.44
C PHE A 146 -2.56 13.51 -3.31
N LEU A 147 -3.30 12.58 -2.72
CA LEU A 147 -4.34 11.84 -3.44
C LEU A 147 -5.44 12.79 -3.88
N GLY A 148 -5.84 12.66 -5.15
CA GLY A 148 -6.57 13.71 -5.83
C GLY A 148 -7.29 13.21 -7.08
N THR A 149 -7.96 14.13 -7.77
CA THR A 149 -8.62 13.82 -9.04
C THR A 149 -7.70 14.07 -10.21
N LEU A 150 -7.67 13.16 -11.18
CA LEU A 150 -7.07 13.38 -12.49
C LEU A 150 -8.13 13.89 -13.47
N LYS A 151 -7.84 14.95 -14.24
CA LYS A 151 -8.74 15.47 -15.27
C LYS A 151 -7.97 15.89 -16.51
N TRP A 152 -8.49 15.55 -17.69
CA TRP A 152 -8.03 16.14 -18.96
C TRP A 152 -8.67 17.52 -19.11
N GLU A 153 -7.86 18.58 -19.18
CA GLU A 153 -8.33 19.93 -19.51
C GLU A 153 -8.44 20.13 -21.02
N ASN A 154 -7.58 19.46 -21.80
CA ASN A 154 -7.69 19.34 -23.25
C ASN A 154 -7.01 18.05 -23.74
N GLU A 155 -6.74 17.90 -25.03
CA GLU A 155 -6.17 16.67 -25.61
C GLU A 155 -4.74 16.35 -25.14
N ASN A 156 -4.00 17.39 -24.72
CA ASN A 156 -2.58 17.33 -24.42
C ASN A 156 -2.27 17.80 -22.98
N HIS A 157 -3.28 18.09 -22.16
CA HIS A 157 -3.07 18.67 -20.83
C HIS A 157 -3.94 17.96 -19.80
N ILE A 158 -3.26 17.43 -18.78
CA ILE A 158 -3.88 16.78 -17.64
C ILE A 158 -3.54 17.60 -16.40
N VAL A 159 -4.56 17.84 -15.57
CA VAL A 159 -4.40 18.43 -14.25
C VAL A 159 -4.77 17.39 -13.20
N ILE A 160 -3.92 17.25 -12.19
CA ILE A 160 -4.16 16.44 -10.99
C ILE A 160 -4.27 17.40 -9.82
N LYS A 161 -5.37 17.29 -9.07
CA LYS A 161 -5.64 18.16 -7.93
C LYS A 161 -6.01 17.36 -6.71
N SER A 162 -5.33 17.62 -5.58
CA SER A 162 -5.67 16.99 -4.31
C SER A 162 -7.11 17.31 -3.88
N LYS A 163 -7.75 16.34 -3.23
CA LYS A 163 -9.06 16.56 -2.57
C LYS A 163 -8.91 17.17 -1.16
N LYS A 164 -7.72 17.08 -0.56
CA LYS A 164 -7.47 17.39 0.86
C LYS A 164 -6.45 18.51 1.08
N SER A 165 -5.81 19.03 0.05
CA SER A 165 -4.82 20.10 0.14
C SER A 165 -4.84 21.01 -1.08
N SER A 166 -4.04 22.07 -1.07
CA SER A 166 -3.82 22.96 -2.21
C SER A 166 -2.86 22.38 -3.26
N TRP A 167 -2.37 21.16 -3.07
CA TRP A 167 -1.42 20.53 -3.99
C TRP A 167 -2.05 20.24 -5.35
N THR A 168 -1.34 20.59 -6.41
CA THR A 168 -1.72 20.39 -7.81
C THR A 168 -0.49 20.02 -8.63
N ALA A 169 -0.72 19.23 -9.67
CA ALA A 169 0.30 18.81 -10.62
C ALA A 169 -0.26 18.78 -12.04
N GLU A 170 0.60 18.96 -13.03
CA GLU A 170 0.21 19.01 -14.44
C GLU A 170 1.08 18.07 -15.28
N VAL A 171 0.47 17.48 -16.31
CA VAL A 171 1.15 16.71 -17.36
C VAL A 171 0.81 17.34 -18.69
N HIS A 172 1.84 17.62 -19.48
CA HIS A 172 1.69 17.96 -20.90
C HIS A 172 2.10 16.77 -21.76
N VAL A 173 1.20 16.32 -22.63
CA VAL A 173 1.38 15.16 -23.50
C VAL A 173 1.64 15.64 -24.92
N GLU A 174 2.87 15.46 -25.39
CA GLU A 174 3.25 15.70 -26.79
C GLU A 174 2.64 14.65 -27.73
#